data_AF-A0A956DHU1-F1
#
_entry.id   AF-A0A956DHU1-F1
#
_cell.length_a   1.000
_cell.length_b   1.000
_cell.length_c   1.000
_cell.angle_alpha   90.00
_cell.angle_beta   90.00
_cell.angle_gamma   90.00
#
_symmetry.space_group_name_H-M   'P 1'
#
loop_
_entity.id
_entity.type
_entity.pdbx_description
1 polymer ?
#
loop_
_entity_poly.entity_id
_entity_poly.type
_entity_poly.pdbx_seq_one_letter_code
_entity_poly.pdbx_strand_id
1 'polypeptide(L)'
;MHRLHDLWTRLRAASLRWLVLFASLVVFLRLAWELRSASIVKLDLPVQRWLQASRTEGLTAAMETVTHFGDGPVIATVAVVGTGLLLFVGHHRRSAAYLALAESGAGLLVAGLKAVFARDRPIDRLVPEMGFAFPSGHSLGSAATYGAI
;
A
#
# COMPACT_ATOMS: atom_id res chain seq x y z
N MET A 1 -18.64 27.11 -27.21
CA MET A 1 -18.50 27.26 -25.74
C MET A 1 -18.32 25.93 -24.99
N HIS A 2 -19.03 24.84 -25.35
CA HIS A 2 -18.85 23.51 -24.69
C HIS A 2 -17.42 22.93 -24.69
N ARG A 3 -16.65 23.05 -25.79
CA ARG A 3 -15.29 22.47 -25.88
C ARG A 3 -14.26 23.11 -24.92
N LEU A 4 -14.45 24.38 -24.56
CA LEU A 4 -13.53 25.07 -23.64
C LEU A 4 -13.77 24.62 -22.20
N HIS A 5 -15.03 24.42 -21.80
CA HIS A 5 -15.36 23.91 -20.47
C HIS A 5 -14.82 22.48 -20.25
N ASP A 6 -14.97 21.61 -21.25
CA ASP A 6 -14.40 20.25 -21.22
C ASP A 6 -12.88 20.21 -21.16
N LEU A 7 -12.19 21.16 -21.81
CA LEU A 7 -10.74 21.27 -21.72
C LEU A 7 -10.31 21.70 -20.32
N TRP A 8 -10.98 22.70 -19.74
CA TRP A 8 -10.69 23.18 -18.38
C TRP A 8 -10.93 22.12 -17.30
N THR A 9 -12.00 21.33 -17.40
CA THR A 9 -12.28 20.25 -16.45
C THR A 9 -11.25 19.12 -16.56
N ARG A 10 -10.85 18.73 -17.78
CA ARG A 10 -9.79 17.73 -18.02
C ARG A 10 -8.43 18.20 -17.52
N LEU A 11 -8.06 19.46 -17.74
CA LEU A 11 -6.80 20.03 -17.26
C LEU A 11 -6.76 20.13 -15.73
N ARG A 12 -7.86 20.53 -15.08
CA ARG A 12 -7.98 20.55 -13.61
C ARG A 12 -7.91 19.14 -13.00
N ALA A 13 -8.60 18.18 -13.61
CA ALA A 13 -8.55 16.80 -13.15
C ALA A 13 -7.13 16.21 -13.31
N ALA A 14 -6.46 16.50 -14.42
CA ALA A 14 -5.08 16.08 -14.65
C ALA A 14 -4.12 16.74 -13.63
N SER A 15 -4.22 18.04 -13.40
CA SER A 15 -3.35 18.75 -12.46
C SER A 15 -3.55 18.29 -11.01
N LEU A 16 -4.79 18.00 -10.61
CA LEU A 16 -5.08 17.44 -9.28
C LEU A 16 -4.46 16.05 -9.11
N ARG A 17 -4.54 15.18 -10.12
CA ARG A 17 -3.90 13.85 -10.09
C ARG A 17 -2.39 13.98 -9.90
N TRP A 18 -1.74 14.84 -10.67
CA TRP A 18 -0.30 15.08 -10.56
C TRP A 18 0.08 15.67 -9.20
N LEU A 19 -0.74 16.58 -8.66
CA LEU A 19 -0.53 17.15 -7.33
C LEU A 19 -0.62 16.07 -6.24
N VAL A 20 -1.64 15.20 -6.29
CA VAL A 20 -1.81 14.10 -5.33
C VAL A 20 -0.64 13.11 -5.42
N LEU A 21 -0.21 12.75 -6.63
CA LEU A 21 0.94 11.86 -6.83
C LEU A 21 2.23 12.48 -6.28
N PHE A 22 2.48 13.75 -6.59
CA PHE A 22 3.66 14.46 -6.10
C PHE A 22 3.63 14.60 -4.57
N ALA A 23 2.51 14.99 -4.00
CA ALA A 23 2.34 15.09 -2.55
C ALA A 23 2.56 13.73 -1.86
N SER A 24 2.00 12.64 -2.41
CA SER A 24 2.17 11.29 -1.88
C SER A 24 3.65 10.85 -1.92
N LEU A 25 4.35 11.16 -3.01
CA LEU A 25 5.79 10.89 -3.14
C LEU A 25 6.60 11.70 -2.12
N VAL A 26 6.33 12.99 -1.96
CA VAL A 26 7.01 13.84 -0.98
C VAL A 26 6.77 13.31 0.44
N VAL A 27 5.53 12.97 0.80
CA VAL A 27 5.21 12.37 2.10
C VAL A 27 5.98 11.07 2.30
N PHE A 28 5.98 10.17 1.31
CA PHE A 28 6.71 8.91 1.37
C PHE A 28 8.22 9.13 1.58
N LEU A 29 8.84 10.02 0.81
CA LEU A 29 10.27 10.33 0.93
C LEU A 29 10.61 10.96 2.28
N ARG A 30 9.73 11.82 2.81
CA ARG A 30 9.89 12.41 4.14
C ARG A 30 9.82 11.33 5.22
N LEU A 31 8.84 10.44 5.17
CA LEU A 31 8.74 9.31 6.10
C LEU A 31 9.97 8.39 6.01
N ALA A 32 10.44 8.10 4.80
CA ALA A 32 11.62 7.28 4.58
C ALA A 32 12.92 7.93 5.11
N TRP A 33 13.02 9.26 5.02
CA TRP A 33 14.12 10.02 5.61
C TRP A 33 14.07 10.01 7.14
N GLU A 34 12.90 10.27 7.72
CA GLU A 34 12.70 10.26 9.18
C GLU A 34 12.88 8.86 9.79
N LEU A 35 12.70 7.81 8.99
CA LEU A 35 13.03 6.45 9.37
C LEU A 35 14.53 6.27 9.63
N ARG A 36 15.39 6.95 8.84
CA ARG A 36 16.86 6.88 8.99
C ARG A 36 17.35 7.71 10.17
N SER A 37 16.69 8.82 10.49
CA SER A 37 17.04 9.70 11.61
C SER A 37 16.60 9.16 12.97
N ALA A 38 15.86 8.04 13.01
CA ALA A 38 15.17 7.50 14.19
C ALA A 38 14.19 8.48 14.88
N SER A 39 13.93 9.65 14.28
CA SER A 39 13.01 10.66 14.82
C SER A 39 11.57 10.13 14.87
N ILE A 40 11.17 9.33 13.88
CA ILE A 40 9.82 8.77 13.81
C ILE A 40 9.55 7.75 14.94
N VAL A 41 10.59 7.15 15.51
CA VAL A 41 10.46 6.21 16.64
C VAL A 41 9.83 6.89 17.86
N LYS A 42 10.06 8.20 18.05
CA LYS A 42 9.45 8.98 19.14
C LYS A 42 7.94 9.17 18.97
N LEU A 43 7.46 9.18 17.73
CA LEU A 43 6.04 9.27 17.40
C LEU A 43 5.37 7.89 17.40
N ASP A 44 6.06 6.86 16.90
CA ASP A 44 5.52 5.51 16.79
C ASP A 44 5.38 4.81 18.16
N LEU A 45 6.33 5.03 19.07
CA LEU A 45 6.40 4.28 20.33
C LEU A 45 5.19 4.51 21.26
N PRO A 46 4.69 5.75 21.47
CA PRO A 46 3.47 5.97 22.25
C PRO A 46 2.24 5.26 21.67
N VAL A 47 2.07 5.32 20.34
CA VAL A 47 0.95 4.66 19.64
C VAL A 47 1.06 3.14 19.76
N GLN A 48 2.26 2.59 19.58
CA GLN A 48 2.52 1.16 19.71
C GLN A 48 2.22 0.66 21.13
N ARG A 49 2.63 1.40 22.16
CA ARG A 49 2.34 1.06 23.57
C ARG A 49 0.85 1.12 23.87
N TRP A 50 0.15 2.13 23.35
CA TRP A 50 -1.30 2.24 23.50
C TRP A 50 -2.03 1.06 22.84
N LEU A 51 -1.63 0.67 21.62
CA LEU A 51 -2.16 -0.51 20.94
C LEU A 51 -1.88 -1.80 21.73
N GLN A 52 -0.66 -1.97 22.27
CA GLN A 52 -0.30 -3.12 23.09
C GLN A 52 -1.13 -3.22 24.37
N ALA A 53 -1.35 -2.10 25.06
CA ALA A 53 -2.15 -2.03 26.28
C ALA A 53 -3.64 -2.27 26.03
N SER A 54 -4.12 -2.01 24.81
CA SER A 54 -5.53 -2.16 24.42
C SER A 54 -5.87 -3.56 23.87
N ARG A 55 -4.92 -4.50 23.88
CA ARG A 55 -5.11 -5.85 23.33
C ARG A 55 -6.13 -6.64 24.16
N THR A 56 -7.10 -7.20 23.46
CA THR A 56 -8.01 -8.25 23.97
C THR A 56 -8.01 -9.41 22.98
N GLU A 57 -8.43 -10.60 23.41
CA GLU A 57 -8.49 -11.77 22.52
C GLU A 57 -9.38 -11.50 21.29
N GLY A 58 -10.56 -10.91 21.51
CA GLY A 58 -11.49 -10.57 20.43
C GLY A 58 -10.95 -9.52 19.46
N LEU A 59 -10.30 -8.46 19.97
CA LEU A 59 -9.68 -7.44 19.12
C LEU A 59 -8.50 -8.00 18.33
N THR A 60 -7.73 -8.89 18.93
CA THR A 60 -6.57 -9.52 18.28
C THR A 60 -7.03 -10.41 17.12
N ALA A 61 -8.02 -11.29 17.34
CA ALA A 61 -8.58 -12.13 16.28
C ALA A 61 -9.18 -11.31 15.12
N ALA A 62 -9.86 -10.20 15.43
CA ALA A 62 -10.38 -9.30 14.41
C ALA A 62 -9.24 -8.67 13.58
N MET A 63 -8.17 -8.19 14.22
CA MET A 63 -7.03 -7.57 13.53
C MET A 63 -6.19 -8.58 12.75
N GLU A 64 -6.08 -9.83 13.21
CA GLU A 64 -5.46 -10.92 12.46
C GLU A 64 -6.25 -11.23 11.19
N THR A 65 -7.58 -11.30 11.28
CA THR A 65 -8.46 -11.48 10.12
C THR A 65 -8.28 -10.35 9.11
N VAL A 66 -8.21 -9.10 9.57
CA VAL A 66 -7.94 -7.94 8.70
C VAL A 66 -6.56 -8.04 8.06
N THR A 67 -5.55 -8.49 8.80
CA THR A 67 -4.18 -8.64 8.30
C THR A 67 -4.10 -9.70 7.20
N HIS A 68 -4.85 -10.79 7.31
CA HIS A 68 -4.91 -11.85 6.29
C HIS A 68 -5.34 -11.35 4.91
N PHE A 69 -6.17 -10.30 4.83
CA PHE A 69 -6.51 -9.69 3.53
C PHE A 69 -5.32 -9.00 2.86
N GLY A 70 -4.28 -8.66 3.63
CA GLY A 70 -3.03 -8.13 3.12
C GLY A 70 -1.98 -9.19 2.83
N ASP A 71 -2.25 -10.47 3.08
CA ASP A 71 -1.26 -11.52 2.86
C ASP A 71 -0.91 -11.61 1.38
N GLY A 72 0.38 -11.78 1.08
CA GLY A 72 0.88 -11.88 -0.30
C GLY A 72 0.09 -12.87 -1.18
N PRO A 73 -0.17 -14.12 -0.72
CA PRO A 73 -1.00 -15.06 -1.46
C PRO A 73 -2.44 -14.60 -1.69
N VAL A 74 -3.05 -13.93 -0.71
CA VAL A 74 -4.43 -13.41 -0.83
C VAL A 74 -4.47 -12.27 -1.85
N ILE A 75 -3.55 -11.31 -1.74
CA ILE A 75 -3.42 -10.20 -2.69
C ILE A 75 -3.18 -10.71 -4.11
N ALA A 76 -2.26 -11.64 -4.30
CA ALA A 76 -1.97 -12.22 -5.62
C ALA A 76 -3.19 -12.95 -6.20
N THR A 77 -3.92 -13.70 -5.36
CA THR A 77 -5.15 -14.37 -5.78
C THR A 77 -6.21 -13.36 -6.23
N VAL A 78 -6.42 -12.29 -5.45
CA VAL A 78 -7.37 -11.22 -5.79
C VAL A 78 -6.96 -10.52 -7.08
N ALA A 79 -5.68 -10.20 -7.26
CA ALA A 79 -5.19 -9.53 -8.46
C ALA A 79 -5.33 -10.39 -9.73
N VAL A 80 -5.01 -11.68 -9.65
CA VAL A 80 -5.15 -12.64 -10.76
C VAL A 80 -6.62 -12.84 -11.13
N VAL A 81 -7.48 -13.12 -10.14
CA VAL A 81 -8.91 -13.33 -10.36
C VAL A 81 -9.57 -12.04 -10.87
N GLY A 82 -9.28 -10.90 -10.26
CA GLY A 82 -9.80 -9.59 -10.67
C GLY A 82 -9.39 -9.23 -12.09
N THR A 83 -8.10 -9.40 -12.43
CA THR A 83 -7.59 -9.21 -13.80
C THR A 83 -8.31 -10.12 -14.79
N GLY A 84 -8.48 -11.41 -14.45
CA GLY A 84 -9.22 -12.38 -15.26
C GLY A 84 -10.66 -11.95 -15.50
N LEU A 85 -11.40 -11.60 -14.45
CA LEU A 85 -12.80 -11.14 -14.56
C LEU A 85 -12.91 -9.88 -15.43
N LEU A 86 -12.02 -8.91 -15.24
CA LEU A 86 -11.99 -7.68 -16.05
C LEU A 86 -11.70 -7.97 -17.53
N LEU A 87 -10.82 -8.93 -17.84
CA LEU A 87 -10.47 -9.30 -19.22
C LEU A 87 -11.55 -10.13 -19.91
N PHE A 88 -12.04 -11.18 -19.24
CA PHE A 88 -12.84 -12.23 -19.85
C PHE A 88 -14.35 -12.01 -19.70
N VAL A 89 -14.79 -11.31 -18.66
CA VAL A 89 -16.22 -11.02 -18.42
C VAL A 89 -16.57 -9.59 -18.81
N GLY A 90 -15.75 -8.62 -18.40
CA GLY A 90 -16.03 -7.20 -18.62
C GLY A 90 -15.45 -6.59 -19.90
N HIS A 91 -14.52 -7.29 -20.58
CA HIS A 91 -13.71 -6.76 -21.69
C HIS A 91 -13.00 -5.42 -21.37
N HIS A 92 -12.78 -5.12 -20.09
CA HIS A 92 -12.16 -3.91 -19.59
C HIS A 92 -10.63 -4.01 -19.62
N ARG A 93 -10.05 -4.14 -20.81
CA ARG A 93 -8.60 -4.35 -21.01
C ARG A 93 -7.71 -3.32 -20.33
N ARG A 94 -8.16 -2.05 -20.28
CA ARG A 94 -7.42 -0.97 -19.62
C ARG A 94 -7.39 -1.13 -18.10
N SER A 95 -8.53 -1.47 -17.49
CA SER A 95 -8.62 -1.69 -16.05
C SER A 95 -7.82 -2.93 -15.62
N ALA A 96 -7.92 -4.01 -16.41
CA ALA A 96 -7.11 -5.20 -16.20
C ALA A 96 -5.60 -4.92 -16.27
N ALA A 97 -5.16 -4.18 -17.30
CA ALA A 97 -3.75 -3.78 -17.42
C ALA A 97 -3.31 -2.90 -16.26
N TYR A 98 -4.18 -1.98 -15.80
CA TYR A 98 -3.89 -1.13 -14.65
C TYR A 98 -3.72 -1.94 -13.36
N LEU A 99 -4.63 -2.86 -13.06
CA LEU A 99 -4.55 -3.75 -11.89
C LEU A 99 -3.27 -4.59 -11.90
N ALA A 100 -2.96 -5.24 -13.02
CA ALA A 100 -1.76 -6.06 -13.17
C ALA A 100 -0.47 -5.23 -13.01
N LEU A 101 -0.43 -4.03 -13.58
CA LEU A 101 0.72 -3.13 -13.43
C LEU A 101 0.86 -2.58 -12.01
N ALA A 102 -0.26 -2.27 -11.35
CA ALA A 102 -0.25 -1.77 -9.98
C ALA A 102 0.29 -2.83 -9.00
N GLU A 103 -0.21 -4.07 -9.08
CA GLU A 103 0.21 -5.18 -8.22
C GLU A 103 1.69 -5.54 -8.45
N SER A 104 2.09 -5.78 -9.71
CA SER A 104 3.48 -6.13 -10.04
C SER A 104 4.46 -5.00 -9.70
N GLY A 105 4.07 -3.74 -9.95
CA GLY A 105 4.82 -2.56 -9.58
C GLY A 105 5.00 -2.44 -8.06
N ALA A 106 3.94 -2.70 -7.28
CA ALA A 106 4.01 -2.71 -5.83
C ALA A 106 4.96 -3.79 -5.30
N GLY A 107 4.90 -5.01 -5.84
CA GLY A 107 5.79 -6.10 -5.48
C GLY A 107 7.27 -5.77 -5.73
N LEU A 108 7.58 -5.23 -6.91
CA LEU A 108 8.94 -4.79 -7.27
C LEU A 108 9.42 -3.65 -6.36
N LEU A 109 8.54 -2.69 -6.06
CA LEU A 109 8.86 -1.56 -5.19
C LEU A 109 9.15 -2.02 -3.76
N VAL A 110 8.36 -2.94 -3.20
CA VAL A 110 8.62 -3.57 -1.89
C VAL A 110 9.98 -4.24 -1.89
N ALA A 111 10.27 -5.07 -2.90
CA ALA A 111 11.53 -5.81 -2.98
C ALA A 111 12.74 -4.87 -3.05
N GLY A 112 12.70 -3.86 -3.93
CA GLY A 112 13.77 -2.87 -4.10
C GLY A 112 13.99 -2.03 -2.83
N LEU A 113 12.93 -1.52 -2.22
CA LEU A 113 13.05 -0.72 -1.01
C LEU A 113 13.52 -1.54 0.19
N LYS A 114 13.09 -2.81 0.32
CA LYS A 114 13.61 -3.71 1.36
C LYS A 114 15.12 -3.89 1.24
N ALA A 115 15.64 -4.03 0.02
CA ALA A 115 17.08 -4.13 -0.22
C ALA A 115 17.84 -2.83 0.10
N VAL A 116 17.24 -1.66 -0.17
CA VAL A 116 17.87 -0.35 0.08
C VAL A 116 17.89 0.03 1.56
N PHE A 117 16.81 -0.24 2.29
CA PHE A 117 16.69 0.19 3.69
C PHE A 117 17.17 -0.86 4.69
N ALA A 118 17.07 -2.14 4.35
CA ALA A 118 17.55 -3.26 5.17
C ALA A 118 17.23 -3.13 6.67
N ARG A 119 16.02 -2.62 7.00
CA ARG A 119 15.64 -2.32 8.38
C ARG A 119 15.20 -3.60 9.10
N ASP A 120 15.88 -3.92 10.19
CA ASP A 120 15.51 -5.05 11.04
C ASP A 120 14.16 -4.87 11.74
N ARG A 121 13.47 -5.99 11.95
CA ARG A 121 12.17 -6.03 12.64
C ARG A 121 12.39 -6.10 14.17
N PRO A 122 11.49 -5.51 14.97
CA PRO A 122 11.47 -5.72 16.42
C PRO A 122 11.32 -7.21 16.78
N ILE A 123 11.91 -7.62 17.89
CA ILE A 123 11.94 -9.02 18.35
C ILE A 123 10.54 -9.47 18.84
N ASP A 124 9.77 -8.55 19.44
CA ASP A 124 8.45 -8.82 20.05
C ASP A 124 7.27 -8.69 19.06
N ARG A 125 7.22 -9.57 18.06
CA ARG A 125 6.18 -9.58 17.01
C ARG A 125 5.12 -10.66 17.26
N LEU A 126 3.85 -10.29 17.06
CA LEU A 126 2.71 -11.21 17.17
C LEU A 126 2.72 -12.28 16.07
N VAL A 127 3.08 -11.89 14.85
CA VAL A 127 3.10 -12.78 13.67
C VAL A 127 4.54 -12.89 13.16
N PRO A 128 5.08 -14.12 12.98
CA PRO A 128 6.40 -14.33 12.44
C PRO A 128 6.41 -14.03 10.93
N GLU A 129 6.90 -12.86 10.54
CA GLU A 129 7.05 -12.47 9.13
C GLU A 129 8.54 -12.43 8.72
N MET A 130 8.91 -13.10 7.63
CA MET A 130 10.31 -13.14 7.17
C MET A 130 10.70 -11.86 6.41
N GLY A 131 11.95 -11.40 6.58
CA GLY A 131 12.53 -10.27 5.86
C GLY A 131 12.41 -8.89 6.54
N PHE A 132 12.88 -7.84 5.86
CA PHE A 132 12.97 -6.48 6.41
C PHE A 132 11.62 -5.85 6.74
N ALA A 133 11.64 -4.91 7.70
CA ALA A 133 10.48 -4.24 8.28
C ALA A 133 9.87 -3.14 7.39
N PHE A 134 10.67 -2.57 6.47
CA PHE A 134 10.26 -1.42 5.68
C PHE A 134 10.48 -1.64 4.17
N PRO A 135 9.50 -1.26 3.32
CA PRO A 135 8.11 -0.94 3.67
C PRO A 135 7.30 -2.21 4.02
N SER A 136 6.11 -2.02 4.60
CA SER A 136 5.16 -3.11 4.83
C SER A 136 4.65 -3.67 3.50
N GLY A 137 4.88 -4.97 3.26
CA GLY A 137 4.38 -5.66 2.07
C GLY A 137 2.86 -5.75 2.06
N HIS A 138 2.27 -6.15 3.20
CA HIS A 138 0.83 -6.27 3.36
C HIS A 138 0.11 -4.95 3.08
N SER A 139 0.64 -3.84 3.60
CA SER A 139 0.03 -2.52 3.44
C SER A 139 0.17 -2.00 2.00
N LEU A 140 1.37 -2.05 1.42
CA LEU A 140 1.62 -1.54 0.07
C LEU A 140 0.89 -2.39 -0.99
N GLY A 141 0.93 -3.72 -0.86
CA GLY A 141 0.21 -4.62 -1.75
C GLY A 141 -1.31 -4.43 -1.65
N SER A 142 -1.87 -4.31 -0.44
CA SER A 142 -3.31 -4.07 -0.25
C SER A 142 -3.73 -2.76 -0.91
N ALA A 143 -3.00 -1.67 -0.67
CA ALA A 143 -3.32 -0.36 -1.24
C ALA A 143 -3.27 -0.39 -2.78
N ALA A 144 -2.27 -1.05 -3.36
CA ALA A 144 -2.11 -1.15 -4.81
C ALA A 144 -3.20 -2.01 -5.47
N THR A 145 -3.53 -3.16 -4.87
CA THR A 145 -4.50 -4.10 -5.45
C THR A 145 -5.94 -3.65 -5.21
N TYR A 146 -6.34 -3.39 -3.96
CA TYR A 146 -7.71 -2.99 -3.66
C TYR A 146 -8.04 -1.57 -4.15
N GLY A 147 -7.05 -0.68 -4.23
CA GLY A 147 -7.24 0.66 -4.79
C GLY A 147 -7.32 0.69 -6.33
N ALA A 148 -6.97 -0.42 -7.00
CA ALA A 148 -7.01 -0.54 -8.45
C ALA A 148 -8.23 -1.27 -9.01
N ILE A 149 -9.03 -1.88 -8.13
CA ILE A 149 -10.32 -2.51 -8.42
C ILE A 149 -11.43 -1.46 -8.25
#